data_AF-A0A9P1GGA3-F1
#
_entry.id   AF-A0A9P1GGA3-F1
#
_cell.length_a   1.000
_cell.length_b   1.000
_cell.length_c   1.000
_cell.angle_alpha   90.00
_cell.angle_beta   90.00
_cell.angle_gamma   90.00
#
_symmetry.space_group_name_H-M   'P 1'
#
loop_
_entity.id
_entity.type
_entity.pdbx_description
1 polymer ?
#
loop_
_entity_poly.entity_id
_entity_poly.type
_entity_poly.pdbx_seq_one_letter_code
_entity_poly.pdbx_strand_id
1 'polypeptide(L)'
;MEYDEVKLLIAQELDRIRPGVAVRLRPSTGRRKNEIGVVFSLHGNGMAVVDFLGNWGYECPTFDLEVVEDPCAMEVEIISTLSECLTWEELFNASNHLTPPE
;
A
#
# COMPACT_ATOMS: atom_id res chain seq x y z
N MET A 1 -15.83 0.52 29.64
CA MET A 1 -16.47 -0.21 28.53
C MET A 1 -16.25 0.47 27.17
N GLU A 2 -15.87 1.75 27.08
CA GLU A 2 -15.52 2.41 25.80
C GLU A 2 -14.26 1.86 25.10
N TYR A 3 -13.30 1.28 25.83
CA TYR A 3 -12.03 0.83 25.25
C TYR A 3 -12.14 -0.37 24.30
N ASP A 4 -13.16 -1.21 24.46
CA ASP A 4 -13.34 -2.41 23.63
C ASP A 4 -14.00 -2.08 22.28
N GLU A 5 -14.89 -1.09 22.25
CA GLU A 5 -15.54 -0.63 21.01
C GLU A 5 -14.53 0.07 20.09
N VAL A 6 -13.65 0.91 20.64
CA VAL A 6 -12.60 1.60 19.86
C VAL A 6 -11.61 0.59 19.26
N LYS A 7 -11.23 -0.45 20.01
CA LYS A 7 -10.37 -1.53 19.50
C LYS A 7 -11.04 -2.32 18.38
N LEU A 8 -12.33 -2.60 18.52
CA LEU A 8 -13.10 -3.34 17.52
C LEU A 8 -13.20 -2.54 16.20
N LEU A 9 -13.43 -1.23 16.28
CA LEU A 9 -13.49 -0.35 15.11
C LEU A 9 -12.13 -0.24 14.39
N ILE A 10 -11.03 -0.17 15.12
CA ILE A 10 -9.69 -0.15 14.53
C ILE A 10 -9.37 -1.49 13.86
N ALA A 11 -9.72 -2.62 14.49
CA ALA A 11 -9.52 -3.94 13.89
C ALA A 11 -10.32 -4.11 12.59
N GLN A 12 -11.58 -3.67 12.58
CA GLN A 12 -12.43 -3.69 11.38
C GLN A 12 -11.86 -2.84 10.25
N GLU A 13 -11.28 -1.68 10.56
CA GLU A 13 -10.68 -0.82 9.54
C GLU A 13 -9.37 -1.41 9.01
N LEU A 14 -8.57 -2.05 9.86
CA LEU A 14 -7.36 -2.77 9.46
C LEU A 14 -7.68 -3.98 8.55
N ASP A 15 -8.79 -4.68 8.80
CA ASP A 15 -9.26 -5.78 7.95
C ASP A 15 -9.62 -5.31 6.52
N ARG A 16 -9.86 -4.02 6.32
CA ARG A 16 -10.14 -3.44 5.00
C ARG A 16 -8.87 -3.15 4.21
N ILE A 17 -7.71 -3.04 4.87
CA ILE A 17 -6.42 -2.82 4.20
C ILE A 17 -5.95 -4.14 3.60
N ARG A 18 -5.85 -4.18 2.28
CA ARG A 18 -5.41 -5.36 1.50
C ARG A 18 -4.85 -4.90 0.16
N PRO A 19 -4.02 -5.70 -0.52
CA PRO A 19 -3.50 -5.35 -1.84
C PRO A 19 -4.60 -4.91 -2.81
N GLY A 20 -4.33 -3.86 -3.58
CA GLY A 20 -5.26 -3.24 -4.52
C GLY A 20 -6.24 -2.22 -3.90
N VAL A 21 -6.26 -2.03 -2.58
CA VAL A 21 -7.12 -1.03 -1.94
C VAL A 21 -6.45 0.35 -1.97
N ALA A 22 -7.26 1.37 -2.29
CA ALA A 22 -6.85 2.75 -2.20
C ALA A 22 -6.79 3.21 -0.74
N VAL A 23 -5.69 3.84 -0.37
CA VAL A 23 -5.41 4.30 0.99
C VAL A 23 -4.80 5.70 0.99
N ARG A 24 -4.93 6.37 2.12
CA ARG A 24 -4.31 7.66 2.42
C ARG A 24 -3.50 7.55 3.71
N LEU A 25 -2.40 8.30 3.80
CA LEU A 25 -1.69 8.49 5.06
C LEU A 25 -2.48 9.39 6.02
N ARG A 26 -2.63 8.93 7.27
CA ARG A 26 -3.30 9.71 8.32
C ARG A 26 -2.58 11.05 8.54
N PRO A 27 -3.29 12.15 8.83
CA PRO A 27 -2.69 13.49 8.92
C PRO A 27 -1.58 13.66 9.96
N SER A 28 -1.50 12.76 10.95
CA SER A 28 -0.52 12.78 12.03
C SER A 28 0.84 12.19 11.67
N THR A 29 0.97 11.49 10.53
CA THR A 29 2.10 10.59 10.26
C THR A 29 3.09 11.11 9.21
N GLY A 30 2.81 12.19 8.48
CA GLY A 30 3.77 12.64 7.46
C GLY A 30 3.52 13.95 6.73
N ARG A 31 4.52 14.33 5.91
CA ARG A 31 4.53 15.51 5.02
C ARG A 31 3.63 15.36 3.77
N ARG A 32 3.21 14.13 3.46
CA ARG A 32 2.32 13.79 2.32
C ARG A 32 0.86 13.79 2.75
N LYS A 33 0.36 14.95 3.17
CA LYS A 33 -1.05 15.08 3.55
C LYS A 33 -1.92 14.86 2.32
N ASN A 34 -2.88 13.94 2.42
CA ASN A 34 -3.91 13.65 1.41
C ASN A 34 -3.45 13.02 0.10
N GLU A 35 -2.23 12.51 0.01
CA GLU A 35 -1.88 11.67 -1.15
C GLU A 35 -2.60 10.32 -1.06
N ILE A 36 -3.24 9.93 -2.16
CA ILE A 36 -3.86 8.62 -2.34
C ILE A 36 -2.81 7.69 -2.95
N GLY A 37 -2.67 6.52 -2.35
CA GLY A 37 -1.85 5.43 -2.87
C GLY A 37 -2.66 4.14 -2.94
N VAL A 38 -2.07 3.11 -3.54
CA VAL A 38 -2.64 1.76 -3.60
C VAL A 38 -1.77 0.83 -2.78
N VAL A 39 -2.38 0.02 -1.92
CA VAL A 39 -1.65 -1.01 -1.17
C VAL A 39 -1.11 -2.03 -2.18
N PHE A 40 0.21 -2.15 -2.24
CA PHE A 40 0.89 -3.12 -3.08
C PHE A 40 1.02 -4.47 -2.37
N SER A 41 1.51 -4.46 -1.13
CA SER A 41 1.72 -5.69 -0.35
C SER A 41 1.50 -5.45 1.15
N LEU A 42 1.26 -6.54 1.88
CA LEU A 42 1.17 -6.57 3.33
C LEU A 42 2.22 -7.51 3.89
N HIS A 43 2.91 -7.05 4.93
CA HIS A 43 3.90 -7.82 5.67
C HIS A 43 3.26 -8.36 6.96
N GLY A 44 3.63 -9.58 7.36
CA GLY A 44 3.08 -10.25 8.56
C GLY A 44 3.40 -9.57 9.90
N ASN A 45 4.19 -8.50 9.89
CA ASN A 45 4.53 -7.67 11.04
C ASN A 45 3.64 -6.42 11.17
N GLY A 46 2.56 -6.30 10.38
CA GLY A 46 1.67 -5.15 10.42
C GLY A 46 2.17 -3.94 9.62
N MET A 47 3.12 -4.16 8.70
CA MET A 47 3.56 -3.16 7.73
C MET A 47 2.85 -3.37 6.39
N ALA A 48 2.68 -2.29 5.64
CA ALA A 48 2.17 -2.29 4.29
C ALA A 48 3.16 -1.57 3.37
N VAL A 49 3.30 -2.06 2.16
CA VAL A 49 3.94 -1.34 1.05
C VAL A 49 2.84 -0.69 0.24
N VAL A 50 2.94 0.62 0.06
CA VAL A 50 1.95 1.43 -0.65
C VAL A 50 2.62 2.16 -1.80
N ASP A 51 1.99 2.09 -2.97
CA ASP A 51 2.42 2.79 -4.15
C ASP A 51 1.68 4.12 -4.29
N PHE A 52 2.44 5.20 -4.33
CA PHE A 52 1.93 6.55 -4.60
C PHE A 52 2.44 7.03 -5.95
N LEU A 53 1.68 7.90 -6.60
CA LEU A 53 2.16 8.59 -7.81
C LEU A 53 3.46 9.36 -7.50
N GLY A 54 4.56 8.93 -8.13
CA GLY A 54 5.88 9.53 -7.95
C GLY A 54 6.70 8.94 -6.80
N ASN A 55 6.18 7.98 -6.03
CA ASN A 55 6.92 7.28 -5.00
C ASN A 55 6.38 5.86 -4.76
N TRP A 56 6.87 4.93 -5.57
CA TRP A 56 6.62 3.50 -5.49
C TRP A 56 7.30 2.87 -4.27
N GLY A 57 6.67 1.86 -3.68
CA GLY A 57 7.27 1.05 -2.61
C GLY A 57 7.36 1.74 -1.25
N TYR A 58 6.44 2.65 -0.90
CA TYR A 58 6.47 3.29 0.42
C TYR A 58 6.06 2.33 1.53
N GLU A 59 6.99 1.94 2.38
CA GLU A 59 6.72 1.07 3.53
C GLU A 59 6.27 1.88 4.76
N CYS A 60 5.12 1.51 5.33
CA CYS A 60 4.59 2.15 6.54
C CYS A 60 3.70 1.19 7.36
N PRO A 61 3.48 1.49 8.65
CA PRO A 61 2.56 0.69 9.47
C PRO A 61 1.12 0.78 8.97
N THR A 62 0.39 -0.33 8.99
CA THR A 62 -1.02 -0.37 8.54
C THR A 62 -1.94 0.57 9.31
N PHE A 63 -1.66 0.81 10.60
CA PHE A 63 -2.43 1.74 11.43
C PHE A 63 -2.24 3.22 11.05
N ASP A 64 -1.21 3.54 10.27
CA ASP A 64 -0.98 4.89 9.72
C ASP A 64 -1.77 5.14 8.44
N LEU A 65 -2.48 4.13 7.94
CA LEU A 65 -3.31 4.19 6.74
C LEU A 65 -4.79 4.38 7.10
N GLU A 66 -5.50 4.95 6.15
CA GLU A 66 -6.95 5.13 6.13
C GLU A 66 -7.46 4.69 4.76
N VAL A 67 -8.49 3.84 4.72
CA VAL A 67 -9.07 3.39 3.46
C VAL A 67 -9.86 4.52 2.81
N VAL A 68 -9.70 4.68 1.50
CA VAL A 68 -10.48 5.64 0.71
C VAL A 68 -11.59 4.86 0.01
N GLU A 69 -12.85 5.10 0.41
CA GLU A 69 -14.00 4.35 -0.12
C GLU A 69 -14.37 4.73 -1.56
N ASP A 70 -14.21 6.01 -1.93
CA ASP A 70 -14.49 6.53 -3.27
C ASP A 70 -13.28 7.33 -3.80
N PRO A 71 -12.15 6.65 -4.10
CA PRO A 71 -10.99 7.33 -4.65
C PRO A 71 -11.25 7.79 -6.09
N CYS A 72 -10.47 8.76 -6.57
CA CYS A 72 -10.48 9.10 -7.98
C CYS A 72 -10.06 7.87 -8.80
N ALA A 73 -11.02 7.26 -9.51
CA ALA A 73 -10.82 5.99 -10.21
C ALA A 73 -9.63 6.02 -11.18
N MET A 74 -9.40 7.16 -11.84
CA MET A 74 -8.30 7.34 -12.77
C MET A 74 -6.93 7.31 -12.07
N GLU A 75 -6.79 7.93 -10.90
CA GLU A 75 -5.52 7.94 -10.16
C GLU A 75 -5.17 6.53 -9.69
N VAL A 76 -6.16 5.80 -9.16
CA VAL A 76 -5.99 4.40 -8.73
C VAL A 76 -5.62 3.51 -9.91
N GLU A 77 -6.30 3.64 -11.04
CA GLU A 77 -6.04 2.82 -12.24
C GLU A 77 -4.63 3.06 -12.80
N ILE A 78 -4.18 4.32 -12.84
CA ILE A 78 -2.81 4.67 -13.23
C ILE A 78 -1.81 4.04 -12.26
N ILE A 79 -2.05 4.16 -10.95
CA ILE A 79 -1.15 3.60 -9.93
C ILE A 79 -1.05 2.09 -10.10
N SER A 80 -2.19 1.39 -10.13
CA SER A 80 -2.22 -0.06 -10.27
C SER A 80 -1.54 -0.55 -11.54
N THR A 81 -1.79 0.11 -12.68
CA THR A 81 -1.16 -0.25 -13.96
C THR A 81 0.35 -0.13 -13.89
N LEU A 82 0.85 0.97 -13.32
CA LEU A 82 2.30 1.21 -13.21
C LEU A 82 2.95 0.28 -12.17
N SER A 83 2.29 -0.01 -11.05
CA SER A 83 2.74 -1.02 -10.07
C SER A 83 2.97 -2.36 -10.77
N GLU A 84 1.99 -2.83 -11.54
CA GLU A 84 2.12 -4.08 -12.29
C GLU A 84 3.30 -4.03 -13.26
N CYS A 85 3.44 -2.97 -14.07
CA CYS A 85 4.55 -2.84 -15.01
C CYS A 85 5.93 -2.90 -14.33
N LEU A 86 6.10 -2.25 -13.17
CA LEU A 86 7.37 -2.23 -12.45
C LEU A 86 7.69 -3.59 -11.83
N THR A 87 6.69 -4.34 -11.35
CA THR A 87 6.93 -5.72 -10.89
C THR A 87 7.42 -6.65 -11.99
N TRP A 88 6.96 -6.45 -13.24
CA TRP A 88 7.47 -7.21 -14.37
C TRP A 88 8.94 -6.90 -14.65
N GLU A 89 9.35 -5.63 -14.57
CA GLU A 89 10.75 -5.24 -14.76
C GLU A 89 11.67 -5.86 -13.69
N GLU A 90 11.24 -5.90 -12.43
CA GLU A 90 11.96 -6.61 -11.36
C GLU A 90 12.08 -8.10 -11.65
N LEU A 91 11.04 -8.75 -12.16
CA LEU A 91 11.07 -10.17 -12.56
C LEU A 91 12.02 -10.42 -13.74
N PHE A 92 12.03 -9.53 -14.75
CA PHE A 92 12.97 -9.63 -15.86
C PHE A 92 14.42 -9.43 -15.40
N ASN A 93 14.66 -8.46 -14.53
CA ASN A 93 16.00 -8.20 -13.98
C ASN A 93 16.48 -9.34 -13.04
N ALA A 94 15.59 -9.92 -12.24
CA ALA A 94 15.90 -11.09 -11.42
C ALA A 94 16.19 -12.34 -12.27
N SER A 95 15.47 -12.52 -13.39
CA SER A 95 15.70 -13.65 -14.30
C SER A 95 17.06 -13.61 -15.00
N ASN A 96 17.61 -12.41 -15.27
CA ASN A 96 18.93 -12.24 -15.87
C ASN A 96 20.10 -12.55 -14.91
N HIS A 97 19.85 -12.63 -13.60
CA HIS A 97 20.86 -12.99 -12.59
C HIS A 97 20.89 -14.49 -12.25
N LEU A 98 20.05 -15.31 -12.88
CA LEU A 98 19.98 -16.76 -12.64
C LEU A 98 20.81 -17.62 -13.60
N THR A 99 21.74 -17.05 -14.36
CA THR A 99 22.78 -17.88 -15.01
C THR A 99 23.77 -18.36 -13.93
N PRO A 100 23.84 -19.68 -13.63
CA PRO A 100 24.84 -20.18 -12.70
C PRO A 100 26.24 -19.90 -13.29
N PRO A 101 27.24 -19.55 -12.47
CA PRO A 101 28.62 -19.47 -12.94
C PRO A 101 29.08 -20.87 -13.37
N GLU A 102 29.72 -20.95 -14.55
CA GLU A 102 30.39 -22.15 -15.08
C GLU A 102 31.49 -22.68 -14.16
#